data_AF-A0A954V073-F1
#
_entry.id   AF-A0A954V073-F1
#
_cell.length_a   1.000
_cell.length_b   1.000
_cell.length_c   1.000
_cell.angle_alpha   90.00
_cell.angle_beta   90.00
_cell.angle_gamma   90.00
#
_symmetry.space_group_name_H-M   'P 1'
#
loop_
_entity.id
_entity.type
_entity.pdbx_description
1 polymer ?
#
loop_
_entity_poly.entity_id
_entity_poly.type
_entity_poly.pdbx_seq_one_letter_code
_entity_poly.pdbx_strand_id
1 'polypeptide(L)' 'MRKRLVQDPHSPSQYRANGIVSNMDAFYEAFSIQPGDPMYIAPENRVRIW' A
#
# COMPACT_ATOMS: atom_id res chain seq x y z
N MET A 1 -10.60 -15.99 -9.31
CA MET A 1 -9.83 -15.34 -8.22
C MET A 1 -9.57 -16.23 -7.01
N ARG A 2 -10.57 -16.97 -6.49
CA ARG A 2 -10.42 -17.83 -5.30
C ARG A 2 -9.18 -18.75 -5.28
N LYS A 3 -8.86 -19.43 -6.39
CA LYS A 3 -7.67 -20.30 -6.49
C LYS A 3 -6.36 -19.55 -6.25
N ARG A 4 -6.19 -18.36 -6.84
CA ARG A 4 -4.98 -17.54 -6.69
C ARG A 4 -4.83 -17.04 -5.26
N LEU A 5 -5.90 -16.57 -4.63
CA LEU A 5 -5.87 -16.14 -3.23
C LEU A 5 -5.46 -17.23 -2.24
N VAL A 6 -5.72 -18.51 -2.57
CA VAL A 6 -5.43 -19.64 -1.68
C VAL A 6 -4.05 -20.26 -1.96
N GLN A 7 -3.59 -20.23 -3.22
CA GLN A 7 -2.42 -21.02 -3.65
C GLN A 7 -1.23 -20.17 -4.11
N ASP A 8 -1.45 -18.93 -4.53
CA ASP A 8 -0.39 -18.04 -5.00
C ASP A 8 0.17 -17.26 -3.80
N PRO A 9 1.47 -17.38 -3.49
CA PRO A 9 2.07 -16.61 -2.39
C PRO A 9 2.15 -15.11 -2.70
N HIS A 10 1.97 -14.71 -3.96
CA HIS A 10 1.98 -13.31 -4.34
C HIS A 10 0.63 -12.65 -4.04
N SER A 11 0.69 -11.46 -3.44
CA SER A 11 -0.49 -10.64 -3.27
C SER A 11 -1.14 -10.31 -4.62
N PRO A 12 -2.47 -10.16 -4.70
CA PRO A 12 -3.15 -9.65 -5.90
C PRO A 12 -2.55 -8.34 -6.39
N SER A 13 -2.56 -8.12 -7.71
CA SER A 13 -1.87 -7.01 -8.38
C SER A 13 -2.17 -5.63 -7.77
N GLN A 14 -3.45 -5.35 -7.47
CA GLN A 14 -3.87 -4.09 -6.86
C GLN A 14 -3.19 -3.82 -5.50
N TYR A 15 -2.95 -4.85 -4.69
CA TYR A 15 -2.28 -4.70 -3.40
C TYR A 15 -0.76 -4.61 -3.55
N ARG A 16 -0.19 -5.23 -4.59
CA ARG A 16 1.23 -5.09 -4.92
C ARG A 16 1.59 -3.67 -5.35
N ALA A 17 0.69 -3.00 -6.08
CA ALA A 17 0.88 -1.60 -6.45
C ALA A 17 0.53 -0.68 -5.27
N ASN A 18 -0.74 -0.68 -4.86
CA ASN A 18 -1.24 0.33 -3.92
C ASN A 18 -0.73 0.11 -2.50
N GLY A 19 -0.64 -1.15 -2.04
CA GLY A 19 -0.23 -1.44 -0.67
C GLY A 19 1.21 -1.03 -0.36
N ILE A 20 2.11 -1.11 -1.34
CA ILE A 20 3.51 -0.73 -1.17
C ILE A 20 3.65 0.79 -1.15
N VAL A 21 3.13 1.49 -2.16
CA VAL A 21 3.31 2.95 -2.28
C VAL A 21 2.66 3.71 -1.13
N SER A 22 1.53 3.22 -0.58
CA SER A 22 0.88 3.85 0.59
C SER A 22 1.74 3.82 1.87
N ASN A 23 2.82 3.04 1.92
CA ASN A 23 3.77 3.04 3.03
C ASN A 23 4.98 3.96 2.79
N MET A 24 5.13 4.56 1.60
CA MET A 24 6.32 5.32 1.20
C MET A 24 6.06 6.82 1.28
N ASP A 25 6.91 7.58 1.96
CA ASP A 25 6.72 9.04 2.10
C ASP A 25 6.73 9.77 0.75
N ALA A 26 7.56 9.30 -0.21
CA ALA A 26 7.62 9.85 -1.56
C ALA A 26 6.25 9.81 -2.29
N PHE A 27 5.39 8.84 -1.97
CA PHE A 27 4.04 8.78 -2.52
C PHE A 27 3.17 9.93 -1.99
N TYR A 28 3.30 10.28 -0.71
CA TYR A 28 2.57 11.40 -0.11
C TYR A 28 3.05 12.74 -0.68
N GLU A 29 4.35 12.88 -0.90
CA GLU A 29 4.93 14.09 -1.49
C GLU A 29 4.52 14.25 -2.96
N ALA A 30 4.62 13.18 -3.76
CA ALA A 30 4.34 13.24 -5.20
C ALA A 30 2.87 13.52 -5.53
N PHE A 31 1.94 13.07 -4.68
CA PHE A 31 0.50 13.15 -4.94
C PHE A 31 -0.27 14.00 -3.91
N SER A 32 0.44 14.69 -3.01
CA SER A 32 -0.13 15.56 -1.97
C SER A 32 -1.19 14.90 -1.09
N ILE A 33 -1.02 13.60 -0.78
CA ILE A 33 -1.99 12.79 -0.01
C ILE A 33 -2.17 13.34 1.41
N GLN A 34 -3.42 13.51 1.85
CA GLN A 34 -3.80 14.08 3.14
C GLN A 34 -4.60 13.08 4.02
N PRO A 35 -4.70 13.32 5.33
CA PRO A 35 -5.64 12.59 6.18
C PRO A 35 -7.07 12.64 5.62
N GLY A 36 -7.68 11.46 5.47
CA GLY A 36 -9.02 11.32 4.89
C GLY A 36 -9.02 10.78 3.45
N ASP A 37 -7.88 10.83 2.75
CA ASP A 37 -7.77 10.22 1.43
C ASP A 37 -7.78 8.69 1.50
N PRO A 38 -8.30 7.98 0.47
CA PRO A 38 -8.47 6.52 0.49
C PRO A 38 -7.18 5.71 0.73
N MET A 39 -6.02 6.26 0.37
CA MET A 39 -4.72 5.60 0.51
C MET A 39 -3.86 6.17 1.65
N TYR A 40 -4.43 7.05 2.49
CA TYR A 40 -3.71 7.62 3.62
C TYR A 40 -3.52 6.61 4.75
N ILE A 41 -2.26 6.32 5.05
CA ILE A 41 -1.78 5.71 6.30
C ILE A 41 -1.07 6.77 7.15
N ALA A 42 -1.40 6.84 8.44
CA ALA A 42 -0.72 7.75 9.38
C ALA A 42 0.79 7.42 9.45
N PRO A 43 1.69 8.42 9.52
CA PRO A 43 3.14 8.21 9.46
C PRO A 43 3.68 7.12 10.41
N GLU A 44 3.17 7.07 11.63
CA GLU A 44 3.52 6.11 12.69
C GLU A 44 3.05 4.68 12.42
N ASN A 45 2.06 4.51 11.53
CA ASN A 45 1.51 3.21 11.13
C ASN A 45 2.08 2.72 9.79
N ARG A 46 2.95 3.49 9.14
CA ARG A 46 3.62 3.06 7.90
C ARG A 46 4.69 2.02 8.21
N VAL A 47 4.61 0.90 7.53
CA VAL A 47 5.57 -0.20 7.69
C VAL A 47 6.88 0.17 7.00
N ARG A 48 7.99 0.09 7.75
CA ARG A 48 9.36 0.19 7.24
C ARG A 48 10.14 -1.03 7.71
N ILE A 49 10.81 -1.71 6.78
CA ILE A 49 11.52 -2.96 7.05
C ILE A 49 13.04 -2.74 7.09
N TRP A 50 13.55 -1.92 6.17
CA TRP A 50 14.97 -1.66 5.99
C TRP A 50 15.32 -0.26 6.46
#